data_AF-T1CTM9-F1
#
_entry.id   AF-T1CTM9-F1
#
_cell.length_a   1.000
_cell.length_b   1.000
_cell.length_c   1.000
_cell.angle_alpha   90.00
_cell.angle_beta   90.00
_cell.angle_gamma   90.00
#
_symmetry.space_group_name_H-M   'P 1'
#
loop_
_entity.id
_entity.type
_entity.pdbx_description
1 polymer ?
#
loop_
_entity_poly.entity_id
_entity_poly.type
_entity_poly.pdbx_seq_one_letter_code
_entity_poly.pdbx_strand_id
1 'polypeptide(L)'
;MDLPVLTGDLPALLLLAGGVALVLGGIGALARRRRDRRFGEYVGADIAGASLTLRSERWRLVGRPDLVRRLPDGRRIPIELKSRESPADRPPFSHLVQVWAYCALIEESTGHSPPYGVIRYGDGREWGVPWGPAERAELWRLRAEVGRPYDGRSSPSAGRCLRCRYRPICPDRFDRSGRRKLQ
;
A
#
# COMPACT_ATOMS: atom_id res chain seq x y z
N MET A 1 0.93 6.77 -65.17
CA MET A 1 0.48 6.29 -63.85
C MET A 1 1.71 6.24 -62.96
N ASP A 2 2.08 7.39 -62.43
CA ASP A 2 3.24 7.51 -61.54
C ASP A 2 2.81 7.04 -60.15
N LEU A 3 3.19 5.80 -59.81
CA LEU A 3 3.21 5.41 -58.40
C LEU A 3 4.26 6.27 -57.71
N PRO A 4 3.94 6.97 -56.60
CA PRO A 4 4.94 7.71 -55.87
C PRO A 4 5.98 6.71 -55.37
N VAL A 5 7.19 6.81 -55.92
CA VAL A 5 8.39 6.15 -55.40
C VAL A 5 8.46 6.52 -53.92
N LEU A 6 8.32 5.53 -53.03
CA LEU A 6 8.63 5.69 -51.62
C LEU A 6 10.06 6.23 -51.55
N THR A 7 10.21 7.53 -51.32
CA THR A 7 11.50 8.15 -51.06
C THR A 7 12.12 7.44 -49.86
N GLY A 8 13.40 7.09 -49.95
CA GLY A 8 14.10 6.17 -49.03
C GLY A 8 14.07 6.58 -47.55
N ASP A 9 13.63 7.79 -47.24
CA ASP A 9 13.52 8.33 -45.90
C ASP A 9 12.33 7.74 -45.12
N LEU A 10 11.20 7.47 -45.77
CA LEU A 10 10.01 6.88 -45.14
C LEU A 10 10.26 5.49 -44.54
N PRO A 11 10.81 4.50 -45.29
CA PRO A 11 11.12 3.19 -44.72
C PRO A 11 12.21 3.28 -43.64
N ALA A 12 13.19 4.20 -43.77
CA ALA A 12 14.20 4.43 -42.75
C ALA A 12 13.60 4.98 -41.45
N LEU A 13 12.69 5.96 -41.53
CA LEU A 13 11.96 6.49 -40.38
C LEU A 13 11.09 5.44 -39.69
N LEU A 14 10.41 4.57 -40.45
CA LEU A 14 9.60 3.49 -39.89
C LEU A 14 10.46 2.46 -39.14
N LEU A 15 11.62 2.08 -39.69
CA LEU A 15 12.56 1.19 -39.02
C LEU A 15 13.11 1.80 -37.73
N LEU A 16 13.43 3.10 -37.76
CA LEU A 16 13.97 3.82 -36.60
C LEU A 16 12.92 3.95 -35.49
N ALA A 17 11.68 4.32 -35.85
CA ALA A 17 10.56 4.37 -34.92
C ALA A 17 10.23 2.99 -34.32
N GLY A 18 10.23 1.94 -35.15
CA GLY A 18 10.06 0.56 -34.69
C GLY A 18 11.16 0.11 -33.72
N GLY A 19 12.42 0.45 -34.02
CA GLY A 19 13.56 0.20 -33.15
C GLY A 19 13.44 0.92 -31.80
N VAL A 20 13.07 2.20 -31.80
CA VAL A 20 12.83 2.98 -30.56
C VAL A 20 11.69 2.37 -29.75
N ALA A 21 10.58 2.01 -30.38
CA ALA A 21 9.46 1.36 -29.69
C ALA A 21 9.85 0.02 -29.05
N LEU A 22 10.66 -0.79 -29.75
CA LEU A 22 11.24 -2.04 -29.23
C LEU A 22 12.15 -1.80 -28.02
N VAL A 23 13.03 -0.81 -28.09
CA VAL A 23 13.93 -0.45 -26.98
C VAL A 23 13.14 0.04 -25.76
N LEU A 24 12.21 0.98 -25.95
CA LEU A 24 11.36 1.49 -24.86
C LEU A 24 10.49 0.39 -24.26
N GLY A 25 9.90 -0.47 -25.11
CA GLY A 25 9.13 -1.64 -24.69
C GLY A 25 9.98 -2.64 -23.90
N GLY A 26 11.21 -2.90 -24.34
CA GLY A 26 12.19 -3.76 -23.68
C GLY A 26 12.64 -3.22 -22.32
N ILE A 27 12.96 -1.92 -22.22
CA ILE A 27 13.28 -1.24 -20.96
C ILE A 27 12.09 -1.34 -20.00
N GLY A 28 10.88 -1.05 -20.47
CA GLY A 28 9.65 -1.17 -19.68
C GLY A 28 9.42 -2.61 -19.20
N ALA A 29 9.63 -3.61 -20.06
CA ALA A 29 9.49 -5.02 -19.71
C ALA A 29 10.54 -5.46 -18.68
N LEU A 30 11.79 -5.02 -18.83
CA LEU A 30 12.86 -5.32 -17.87
C LEU A 30 12.61 -4.64 -16.52
N ALA A 31 12.13 -3.39 -16.52
CA ALA A 31 11.75 -2.67 -15.31
C ALA A 31 10.59 -3.39 -14.58
N ARG A 32 9.57 -3.82 -15.31
CA ARG A 32 8.47 -4.66 -14.77
C ARG A 32 9.00 -5.97 -14.19
N ARG A 33 9.80 -6.73 -14.95
CA ARG A 33 10.40 -8.00 -14.48
C ARG A 33 11.30 -7.80 -13.25
N ARG A 34 12.07 -6.72 -13.17
CA ARG A 34 12.89 -6.40 -11.99
C ARG A 34 12.02 -6.09 -10.78
N ARG A 35 10.94 -5.32 -10.96
CA ARG A 35 9.95 -5.05 -9.91
C ARG A 35 9.28 -6.34 -9.44
N ASP A 36 8.83 -7.17 -10.39
CA ASP A 36 8.12 -8.41 -10.08
C ASP A 36 9.05 -9.47 -9.45
N ARG A 37 10.34 -9.50 -9.81
CA ARG A 37 11.34 -10.31 -9.09
C ARG A 37 11.56 -9.84 -7.65
N ARG A 38 11.55 -8.53 -7.41
CA ARG A 38 11.78 -7.97 -6.08
C ARG A 38 10.54 -8.03 -5.19
N PHE A 39 9.35 -7.94 -5.76
CA PHE A 39 8.09 -7.73 -5.03
C PHE A 39 6.97 -8.71 -5.43
N GLY A 40 7.23 -9.74 -6.23
CA GLY A 40 6.26 -10.68 -6.79
C GLY A 40 5.55 -10.19 -8.06
N GLU A 41 5.02 -11.11 -8.86
CA GLU A 41 4.19 -10.81 -10.04
C GLU A 41 2.85 -10.18 -9.63
N TYR A 42 2.42 -9.11 -10.32
CA TYR A 42 1.09 -8.55 -10.12
C TYR A 42 0.04 -9.54 -10.62
N VAL A 43 -0.53 -10.31 -9.70
CA VAL A 43 -1.82 -10.96 -9.93
C VAL A 43 -2.86 -9.97 -9.48
N GLY A 44 -3.71 -9.50 -10.41
CA GLY A 44 -4.87 -8.69 -10.09
C GLY A 44 -5.78 -9.39 -9.08
N ALA A 45 -6.80 -8.68 -8.60
CA ALA A 45 -7.69 -9.07 -7.52
C ALA A 45 -8.58 -10.30 -7.83
N ASP A 46 -8.02 -11.44 -8.23
CA ASP A 46 -8.72 -12.71 -8.29
C ASP A 46 -8.64 -13.40 -6.93
N ILE A 47 -9.31 -12.78 -5.94
CA ILE A 47 -10.11 -13.61 -5.04
C ILE A 47 -11.37 -13.91 -5.85
N ALA A 48 -11.39 -15.05 -6.54
CA ALA A 48 -12.51 -15.51 -7.36
C ALA A 48 -13.87 -15.11 -6.73
N GLY A 49 -14.52 -14.09 -7.30
CA GLY A 49 -15.90 -13.70 -7.01
C GLY A 49 -16.23 -13.16 -5.60
N ALA A 50 -15.26 -12.94 -4.70
CA ALA A 50 -15.54 -12.49 -3.33
C ALA A 50 -14.94 -11.12 -3.03
N SER A 51 -15.69 -10.29 -2.30
CA SER A 51 -15.23 -9.02 -1.76
C SER A 51 -13.82 -9.14 -1.16
N LEU A 52 -12.92 -8.20 -1.46
CA LEU A 52 -11.59 -8.07 -0.82
C LEU A 52 -11.69 -7.81 0.70
N THR A 53 -12.90 -7.71 1.27
CA THR A 53 -13.11 -7.62 2.70
C THR A 53 -12.76 -8.95 3.38
N LEU A 54 -11.65 -8.94 4.10
CA LEU A 54 -11.21 -10.02 4.97
C LEU A 54 -11.70 -9.75 6.40
N ARG A 55 -12.06 -10.81 7.11
CA ARG A 55 -12.57 -10.75 8.49
C ARG A 55 -11.92 -11.81 9.35
N SER A 56 -11.59 -11.40 10.57
CA SER A 56 -11.16 -12.24 11.68
C SER A 56 -12.14 -12.12 12.84
N GLU A 57 -12.83 -13.21 13.17
CA GLU A 57 -13.63 -13.26 14.39
C GLU A 57 -12.73 -13.35 15.63
N ARG A 58 -11.67 -14.17 15.54
CA ARG A 58 -10.69 -14.38 16.61
C ARG A 58 -10.04 -13.09 17.07
N TRP A 59 -9.61 -12.24 16.14
CA TRP A 59 -8.93 -10.98 16.45
C TRP A 59 -9.89 -9.78 16.49
N ARG A 60 -11.16 -9.98 16.10
CA ARG A 60 -12.16 -8.93 15.87
C ARG A 60 -11.65 -7.85 14.93
N LEU A 61 -11.01 -8.27 13.85
CA LEU A 61 -10.49 -7.40 12.81
C LEU A 61 -11.29 -7.57 11.54
N VAL A 62 -11.53 -6.48 10.84
CA VAL A 62 -12.09 -6.47 9.49
C VAL A 62 -11.30 -5.46 8.68
N GLY A 63 -10.97 -5.79 7.45
CA GLY A 63 -10.14 -4.96 6.61
C GLY A 63 -10.34 -5.29 5.14
N ARG A 64 -10.12 -4.30 4.27
CA ARG A 64 -10.16 -4.47 2.83
C ARG A 64 -8.85 -3.93 2.26
N PRO A 65 -7.88 -4.79 1.95
CA PRO A 65 -6.70 -4.37 1.22
C PRO A 65 -7.11 -3.74 -0.12
N ASP A 66 -6.39 -2.71 -0.58
CA ASP A 66 -6.67 -2.11 -1.90
C ASP A 66 -6.39 -3.12 -3.01
N LEU A 67 -5.28 -3.85 -2.89
CA LEU A 67 -4.89 -4.93 -3.80
C LEU A 67 -4.27 -6.09 -3.02
N VAL A 68 -4.30 -7.27 -3.63
CA VAL A 68 -3.59 -8.46 -3.15
C VAL A 68 -2.76 -9.00 -4.30
N ARG A 69 -1.54 -9.44 -4.01
CA ARG A 69 -0.61 -10.01 -4.98
C ARG A 69 -0.27 -11.44 -4.61
N ARG A 70 -0.16 -12.33 -5.59
CA ARG A 70 0.36 -13.69 -5.39
C ARG A 70 1.85 -13.73 -5.71
N LEU A 71 2.64 -14.26 -4.79
CA LEU A 71 4.06 -14.52 -4.97
C LEU A 71 4.28 -15.80 -5.80
N PRO A 72 5.47 -16.00 -6.40
CA PRO A 72 5.78 -17.21 -7.16
C PRO A 72 5.63 -18.52 -6.37
N ASP A 73 5.80 -18.47 -5.05
CA ASP A 73 5.59 -19.60 -4.14
C ASP A 73 4.12 -19.82 -3.74
N GLY A 74 3.19 -19.09 -4.37
CA GLY A 74 1.76 -19.21 -4.14
C GLY A 74 1.22 -18.37 -2.97
N ARG A 75 2.07 -17.83 -2.10
CA ARG A 75 1.64 -16.99 -0.97
C ARG A 75 1.03 -15.68 -1.44
N ARG A 76 0.14 -15.10 -0.64
CA ARG A 76 -0.52 -13.83 -0.95
C ARG A 76 0.05 -12.71 -0.07
N ILE A 77 0.23 -11.53 -0.63
CA ILE A 77 0.68 -10.33 0.09
C ILE A 77 -0.29 -9.16 -0.17
N PRO A 78 -0.60 -8.32 0.84
CA PRO A 78 -1.41 -7.14 0.64
C PRO A 78 -0.59 -5.99 0.05
N ILE A 79 -1.23 -5.16 -0.78
CA ILE A 79 -0.70 -3.87 -1.23
C ILE A 79 -1.69 -2.78 -0.83
N GLU A 80 -1.23 -1.83 -0.03
CA GLU A 80 -1.96 -0.62 0.34
C GLU A 80 -1.56 0.55 -0.57
N LEU A 81 -2.54 1.26 -1.12
CA LEU A 81 -2.33 2.42 -1.96
C LEU A 81 -2.52 3.72 -1.15
N LYS A 82 -1.56 4.63 -1.26
CA LYS A 82 -1.64 5.97 -0.67
C LYS A 82 -1.57 7.00 -1.79
N SER A 83 -2.57 7.87 -1.88
CA SER A 83 -2.66 8.89 -2.94
C SER A 83 -1.59 9.97 -2.86
N ARG A 84 -1.06 10.22 -1.65
CA ARG A 84 0.01 11.19 -1.42
C ARG A 84 1.38 10.68 -1.88
N GLU A 85 2.32 11.60 -2.04
CA GLU A 85 3.73 11.27 -2.29
C GLU A 85 4.37 10.49 -1.14
N SER A 86 5.43 9.75 -1.46
CA SER A 86 6.17 9.00 -0.46
C SER A 86 6.95 9.95 0.45
N PRO A 87 6.98 9.69 1.77
CA PRO A 87 7.97 10.29 2.65
C PRO A 87 9.39 9.99 2.14
N ALA A 88 10.32 10.91 2.45
CA ALA A 88 11.72 10.79 2.04
C ALA A 88 12.45 9.64 2.76
N ASP A 89 12.13 9.42 4.04
CA ASP A 89 12.85 8.53 4.95
C ASP A 89 12.16 7.17 5.13
N ARG A 90 10.90 7.15 5.59
CA ARG A 90 10.14 5.92 5.82
C ARG A 90 8.62 6.16 5.90
N PRO A 91 7.80 5.13 5.62
CA PRO A 91 6.37 5.20 5.87
C PRO A 91 6.07 5.49 7.35
N PRO A 92 5.05 6.31 7.67
CA PRO A 92 4.64 6.49 9.05
C PRO A 92 4.17 5.18 9.66
N PHE A 93 4.35 5.06 10.96
CA PHE A 93 3.98 3.87 11.71
C PHE A 93 2.53 3.42 11.48
N SER A 94 1.58 4.36 11.38
CA SER A 94 0.18 4.02 11.09
C SER A 94 -0.02 3.31 9.76
N HIS A 95 0.80 3.61 8.74
CA HIS A 95 0.74 2.90 7.46
C HIS A 95 1.29 1.48 7.59
N LEU A 96 2.36 1.29 8.38
CA LEU A 96 2.92 -0.02 8.65
C LEU A 96 1.90 -0.91 9.38
N VAL A 97 1.28 -0.38 10.44
CA VAL A 97 0.26 -1.10 11.24
C VAL A 97 -0.94 -1.52 10.38
N GLN A 98 -1.38 -0.66 9.46
CA GLN A 98 -2.47 -1.01 8.54
C GLN A 98 -2.10 -2.21 7.66
N VAL A 99 -0.89 -2.23 7.11
CA VAL A 99 -0.39 -3.36 6.30
C VAL A 99 -0.22 -4.62 7.15
N TRP A 100 0.28 -4.52 8.38
CA TRP A 100 0.34 -5.64 9.32
C TRP A 100 -1.03 -6.25 9.59
N ALA A 101 -2.06 -5.43 9.80
CA ALA A 101 -3.43 -5.91 9.98
C ALA A 101 -3.92 -6.71 8.76
N TYR A 102 -3.59 -6.28 7.54
CA TYR A 102 -3.93 -7.04 6.34
C TYR A 102 -3.10 -8.32 6.17
N CYS A 103 -1.82 -8.30 6.53
CA CYS A 103 -1.01 -9.51 6.52
C CYS A 103 -1.59 -10.57 7.47
N ALA A 104 -2.01 -10.16 8.68
CA ALA A 104 -2.68 -11.05 9.63
C ALA A 104 -3.98 -11.61 9.05
N LEU A 105 -4.84 -10.77 8.48
CA LEU A 105 -6.11 -11.20 7.87
C LEU A 105 -5.90 -12.16 6.67
N ILE A 106 -4.87 -11.94 5.86
CA ILE A 106 -4.50 -12.88 4.79
C ILE A 106 -3.99 -14.19 5.38
N GLU A 107 -3.15 -14.16 6.40
CA GLU A 107 -2.62 -15.35 7.06
C GLU A 107 -3.75 -16.23 7.62
N GLU A 108 -4.74 -15.64 8.30
CA GLU A 108 -5.89 -16.41 8.82
C GLU A 108 -6.80 -16.94 7.71
N SER A 109 -7.11 -16.11 6.71
CA SER A 109 -8.02 -16.52 5.63
C SER A 109 -7.41 -17.55 4.68
N THR A 110 -6.08 -17.62 4.58
CA THR A 110 -5.38 -18.51 3.63
C THR A 110 -4.62 -19.64 4.30
N GLY A 111 -4.39 -19.58 5.61
CA GLY A 111 -3.50 -20.49 6.34
C GLY A 111 -2.01 -20.30 6.04
N HIS A 112 -1.64 -19.34 5.19
CA HIS A 112 -0.26 -19.12 4.76
C HIS A 112 0.20 -17.72 5.16
N SER A 113 1.29 -17.63 5.93
CA SER A 113 1.86 -16.35 6.33
C SER A 113 2.44 -15.58 5.14
N PRO A 114 1.98 -14.35 4.86
CA PRO A 114 2.70 -13.42 4.00
C PRO A 114 4.11 -13.20 4.57
N PRO A 115 5.18 -13.15 3.75
CA PRO A 115 6.50 -12.76 4.25
C PRO A 115 6.60 -11.25 4.52
N TYR A 116 5.82 -10.46 3.81
CA TYR A 116 5.73 -9.00 3.90
C TYR A 116 4.44 -8.51 3.24
N GLY A 117 4.10 -7.24 3.43
CA GLY A 117 3.15 -6.50 2.60
C GLY A 117 3.84 -5.32 1.90
N VAL A 118 3.08 -4.55 1.12
CA VAL A 118 3.63 -3.41 0.36
C VAL A 118 2.77 -2.16 0.58
N ILE A 119 3.43 -1.00 0.70
CA ILE A 119 2.78 0.31 0.57
C ILE A 119 3.24 0.93 -0.74
N ARG A 120 2.31 1.36 -1.60
CA ARG A 120 2.61 2.13 -2.81
C ARG A 120 2.05 3.54 -2.67
N TYR A 121 2.92 4.54 -2.84
CA TYR A 121 2.55 5.96 -2.81
C TYR A 121 2.20 6.48 -4.20
N GLY A 122 1.60 7.68 -4.26
CA GLY A 122 1.11 8.29 -5.50
C GLY A 122 2.20 8.63 -6.51
N ASP A 123 3.44 8.81 -6.05
CA ASP A 123 4.65 8.96 -6.87
C ASP A 123 5.18 7.63 -7.43
N GLY A 124 4.49 6.51 -7.16
CA GLY A 124 4.87 5.17 -7.59
C GLY A 124 5.92 4.48 -6.72
N ARG A 125 6.47 5.13 -5.68
CA ARG A 125 7.45 4.52 -4.78
C ARG A 125 6.78 3.44 -3.92
N GLU A 126 7.44 2.29 -3.83
CA GLU A 126 6.99 1.14 -3.04
C GLU A 126 7.89 0.88 -1.82
N TRP A 127 7.25 0.51 -0.72
CA TRP A 127 7.92 0.11 0.51
C TRP A 127 7.48 -1.30 0.91
N GLY A 128 8.43 -2.21 1.05
CA GLY A 128 8.20 -3.52 1.66
C GLY A 128 8.04 -3.37 3.16
N VAL A 129 6.99 -3.99 3.71
CA VAL A 129 6.66 -3.97 5.13
C VAL A 129 6.77 -5.39 5.68
N PRO A 130 7.80 -5.71 6.48
CA PRO A 130 7.98 -7.06 7.02
C PRO A 130 6.76 -7.56 7.78
N TRP A 131 6.54 -8.88 7.75
CA TRP A 131 5.53 -9.55 8.57
C TRP A 131 6.12 -10.76 9.29
N GLY A 132 6.81 -10.49 10.40
CA GLY A 132 7.46 -11.49 11.24
C GLY A 132 6.89 -11.52 12.67
N PRO A 133 7.60 -12.19 13.60
CA PRO A 133 7.18 -12.28 15.00
C PRO A 133 7.12 -10.93 15.71
N ALA A 134 8.04 -10.01 15.40
CA ALA A 134 8.08 -8.68 16.02
C ALA A 134 6.86 -7.83 15.64
N GLU A 135 6.50 -7.82 14.36
CA GLU A 135 5.36 -7.07 13.84
C GLU A 135 4.03 -7.65 14.34
N ARG A 136 3.95 -8.99 14.47
CA ARG A 136 2.81 -9.67 15.11
C ARG A 136 2.65 -9.22 16.56
N ALA A 137 3.72 -9.28 17.34
CA ALA A 137 3.69 -8.89 18.75
C ALA A 137 3.21 -7.44 18.91
N GLU A 138 3.74 -6.53 18.07
CA GLU A 138 3.35 -5.12 18.12
C GLU A 138 1.90 -4.88 17.66
N LEU A 139 1.44 -5.55 16.59
CA LEU A 139 0.05 -5.48 16.15
C LEU A 139 -0.91 -5.94 17.26
N TRP A 140 -0.59 -7.03 17.96
CA TRP A 140 -1.42 -7.55 19.04
C TRP A 140 -1.39 -6.66 20.28
N ARG A 141 -0.24 -6.05 20.60
CA ARG A 141 -0.15 -5.03 21.63
C ARG A 141 -1.09 -3.85 21.34
N LEU A 142 -1.04 -3.32 20.12
CA LEU A 142 -1.91 -2.22 19.67
C LEU A 142 -3.38 -2.61 19.65
N ARG A 143 -3.71 -3.82 19.17
CA ARG A 143 -5.08 -4.34 19.21
C ARG A 143 -5.57 -4.39 20.66
N ALA A 144 -4.78 -4.94 21.57
CA ALA A 144 -5.17 -5.04 22.99
C ALA A 144 -5.46 -3.66 23.58
N GLU A 145 -4.65 -2.65 23.22
CA GLU A 145 -4.86 -1.25 23.61
C GLU A 145 -6.18 -0.67 23.08
N VAL A 146 -6.45 -0.82 21.78
CA VAL A 146 -7.72 -0.38 21.15
C VAL A 146 -8.94 -1.15 21.70
N GLY A 147 -8.72 -2.35 22.22
CA GLY A 147 -9.76 -3.18 22.82
C GLY A 147 -10.26 -2.73 24.18
N ARG A 148 -9.52 -1.84 24.84
CA ARG A 148 -9.91 -1.34 26.15
C ARG A 148 -11.15 -0.46 26.01
N PRO A 149 -12.06 -0.47 27.00
CA PRO A 149 -13.17 0.49 27.03
C PRO A 149 -12.63 1.91 26.88
N TYR A 150 -13.29 2.71 26.04
CA TYR A 150 -12.93 4.12 25.90
C TYR A 150 -13.19 4.81 27.25
N ASP A 151 -12.12 5.35 27.84
CA ASP A 151 -12.13 5.97 29.16
C ASP A 151 -12.40 7.49 29.11
N GLY A 152 -12.79 8.00 27.94
CA GLY A 152 -13.04 9.42 27.72
C GLY A 152 -11.78 10.25 27.44
N ARG A 153 -10.57 9.68 27.61
CA ARG A 153 -9.31 10.38 27.37
C ARG A 153 -8.82 10.13 25.95
N SER A 154 -8.26 11.17 25.36
CA SER A 154 -7.52 11.08 24.12
C SER A 154 -6.03 11.36 24.34
N SER A 155 -5.19 10.93 23.40
CA SER A 155 -3.76 11.28 23.36
C SER A 155 -3.52 12.30 22.23
N PRO A 156 -3.97 13.55 22.40
CA PRO A 156 -3.90 14.56 21.36
C PRO A 156 -2.45 14.96 21.09
N SER A 157 -2.18 15.41 19.87
CA SER A 157 -0.98 16.18 19.55
C SER A 157 -1.40 17.41 18.76
N ALA A 158 -0.64 18.50 18.83
CA ALA A 158 -0.99 19.74 18.13
C ALA A 158 -1.27 19.49 16.63
N GLY A 159 -0.38 18.76 15.95
CA GLY A 159 -0.52 18.44 14.52
C GLY A 159 -1.69 17.50 14.16
N ARG A 160 -2.14 16.64 15.09
CA ARG A 160 -3.38 15.84 14.90
C ARG A 160 -4.61 16.66 15.18
N CYS A 161 -4.61 17.46 16.25
CA CYS A 161 -5.73 18.29 16.66
C CYS A 161 -6.12 19.27 15.55
N LEU A 162 -5.17 19.98 14.94
CA LEU A 162 -5.44 20.99 13.91
C LEU A 162 -6.19 20.45 12.69
N ARG A 163 -6.06 19.15 12.38
CA ARG A 163 -6.73 18.47 11.25
C ARG A 163 -7.83 17.50 11.69
N CYS A 164 -8.10 17.40 12.99
CA CYS A 164 -9.10 16.48 13.52
C CYS A 164 -10.51 17.04 13.30
N ARG A 165 -11.37 16.28 12.61
CA ARG A 165 -12.77 16.67 12.38
C ARG A 165 -13.56 16.80 13.70
N TYR A 166 -13.23 16.02 14.72
CA TYR A 166 -13.87 16.07 16.03
C TYR A 166 -13.32 17.17 16.95
N ARG A 167 -12.38 18.00 16.48
CA ARG A 167 -11.78 19.08 17.28
C ARG A 167 -12.80 20.01 17.95
N PRO A 168 -13.90 20.45 17.32
CA PRO A 168 -14.83 21.40 17.96
C PRO A 168 -15.45 20.88 19.27
N ILE A 169 -15.67 19.58 19.37
CA ILE A 169 -16.33 18.92 20.52
C ILE A 169 -15.35 18.19 21.45
N CYS A 170 -14.06 18.12 21.10
CA CYS A 170 -13.06 17.38 21.88
C CYS A 170 -12.59 18.22 23.09
N PRO A 171 -12.76 17.72 24.34
CA PRO A 171 -12.32 18.43 25.53
C PRO A 171 -10.79 18.49 25.64
N ASP A 172 -10.09 17.47 25.16
CA ASP A 172 -8.63 17.33 25.22
C ASP A 172 -7.86 18.12 24.15
N ARG A 173 -8.55 18.85 23.26
CA ARG A 173 -7.94 19.44 22.08
C ARG A 173 -6.82 20.45 22.43
N PHE A 174 -5.88 20.57 21.51
CA PHE A 174 -5.00 21.73 21.46
C PHE A 174 -5.73 22.93 20.82
N ASP A 175 -5.56 24.11 21.40
CA ASP A 175 -5.99 25.38 20.81
C ASP A 175 -5.16 25.73 19.55
N ARG A 176 -5.50 26.82 18.85
CA ARG A 176 -4.79 27.20 17.62
C ARG A 176 -3.37 27.71 17.89
N SER A 177 -3.07 28.10 19.13
CA SER A 177 -1.74 28.48 19.60
C SER A 177 -0.90 27.29 20.10
N GLY A 178 -1.39 26.05 19.96
CA GLY A 178 -0.64 24.87 20.36
C GLY A 178 -0.59 24.65 21.88
N ARG A 179 -1.50 25.25 22.66
CA ARG A 179 -1.68 24.94 24.07
C ARG A 179 -2.81 23.95 24.26
N ARG A 180 -2.64 22.99 25.17
CA ARG A 180 -3.72 22.08 25.56
C ARG A 180 -4.75 22.88 26.35
N LYS A 181 -6.02 22.82 25.97
CA LYS A 181 -7.08 23.40 26.78
C LYS A 181 -7.25 22.48 28.00
N LEU A 182 -6.57 22.80 29.09
CA LEU A 182 -6.85 22.15 30.37
C LEU A 182 -8.27 22.57 30.78
N GLN A 183 -9.08 21.58 31.21
CA GLN A 183 -10.32 21.85 31.90
C GLN A 183 -10.00 22.43 33.28
#